data_AF-A0A4V0NDV3-F1
#
_entry.id   AF-A0A4V0NDV3-F1
#
_cell.length_a   1.000
_cell.length_b   1.000
_cell.length_c   1.000
_cell.angle_alpha   90.00
_cell.angle_beta   90.00
_cell.angle_gamma   90.00
#
_symmetry.space_group_name_H-M   'P 1'
#
loop_
_entity.id
_entity.type
_entity.pdbx_description
1 polymer ?
#
loop_
_entity_poly.entity_id
_entity_poly.type
_entity_poly.pdbx_seq_one_letter_code
_entity_poly.pdbx_strand_id
1 'polypeptide(L)'
;MARAFSVAALAIAEGGANAVGAVRFTCAETELEVELVHVAGYSEGFALGAVAAPVRFAVPYTAVRGLFRRGKSLCVALDPSACAPHNCFVLARFEGDLPGVPGVTSPAAMEAMESAYRARLRARLASWVAPAPVGVLAAALSPDDLASGPLGTASLALLVALAIWLALRFAARLAAWGGPPSDRLRDALMAELSRRMGFAPDRLAGPDAGAPAPAFAPRPTPLAAPPAPPSRGAEEGADALPLRARVLVPAALAVVGIVGTMAFVKRFATPRDLPPTGQPAARGLGPAARGVSAAVLESERRERAELSLAHCLCDRADSPLWKQGVPILSVLGATGPEDGAGVIAPILRRYGGAGEGGDGGKAARRPARGRYKFELAVVNNSAEPLSDFRVLLTFARRNHRGERAGITERGLFWEGELAPGRAVKWHVEAPGTEVQIEPEVTGMLGGRIAPAPPDAFFELTRARYRVVRIHAAMMLAWHRDPRAHEALLSLLPAAPEEEATLSRIRRATAEVVPCSVRVEEGRLRACLFNGSVAPQRGVTLREVAADEGRAPRAWPIPAILPVHEGVEVRLPLEGGAEPEELEVLVEGR
;
A
#
# COMPACT_ATOMS: atom_id res chain seq x y z
N MET A 1 21.32 8.69 32.93
CA MET A 1 20.20 9.18 32.11
C MET A 1 20.64 9.09 30.66
N ALA A 2 20.16 8.10 29.91
CA ALA A 2 20.55 7.96 28.51
C ALA A 2 19.89 9.09 27.71
N ARG A 3 20.68 9.78 26.89
CA ARG A 3 20.18 10.90 26.07
C ARG A 3 19.19 10.36 25.03
N ALA A 4 18.01 10.97 24.95
CA ALA A 4 17.03 10.70 23.90
C ALA A 4 17.57 11.18 22.54
N PHE A 5 17.61 10.28 21.55
CA PHE A 5 18.01 10.61 20.19
C PHE A 5 16.78 11.11 19.42
N SER A 6 16.85 12.29 18.81
CA SER A 6 15.72 12.87 18.06
C SER A 6 16.15 13.28 16.65
N VAL A 7 15.32 12.96 15.66
CA VAL A 7 15.56 13.28 14.26
C VAL A 7 14.26 13.65 13.55
N ALA A 8 14.31 14.73 12.79
CA ALA A 8 13.25 15.12 11.87
C ALA A 8 13.50 14.48 10.50
N ALA A 9 12.45 14.01 9.86
CA ALA A 9 12.49 13.43 8.53
C ALA A 9 11.27 13.87 7.73
N LEU A 10 11.34 13.72 6.41
CA LEU A 10 10.17 13.91 5.56
C LEU A 10 9.59 12.56 5.12
N ALA A 11 8.35 12.30 5.52
CA ALA A 11 7.56 11.20 4.99
C ALA A 11 7.14 11.52 3.54
N ILE A 12 7.49 10.63 2.60
CA ILE A 12 7.26 10.81 1.16
C ILE A 12 6.20 9.85 0.63
N ALA A 13 5.52 10.32 -0.42
CA ALA A 13 4.52 9.57 -1.18
C ALA A 13 5.19 8.47 -2.01
N GLU A 14 5.40 7.31 -1.40
CA GLU A 14 5.98 6.12 -2.04
C GLU A 14 5.13 4.88 -1.71
N GLY A 15 5.22 3.83 -2.53
CA GLY A 15 4.44 2.61 -2.33
C GLY A 15 4.69 1.99 -0.95
N GLY A 16 3.62 1.78 -0.18
CA GLY A 16 3.67 1.28 1.19
C GLY A 16 3.65 2.35 2.28
N ALA A 17 3.77 3.64 1.95
CA ALA A 17 3.52 4.72 2.89
C ALA A 17 2.01 4.91 3.11
N ASN A 18 1.59 5.34 4.30
CA ASN A 18 0.23 5.85 4.53
C ASN A 18 0.18 7.25 5.17
N ALA A 19 1.33 7.90 5.24
CA ALA A 19 1.50 9.25 5.76
C ALA A 19 2.53 10.01 4.92
N VAL A 20 2.25 11.29 4.63
CA VAL A 20 3.14 12.19 3.89
C VAL A 20 3.20 13.53 4.60
N GLY A 21 4.40 14.05 4.86
CA GLY A 21 4.59 15.30 5.60
C GLY A 21 5.89 15.31 6.41
N ALA A 22 6.08 16.34 7.24
CA ALA A 22 7.22 16.39 8.15
C ALA A 22 6.91 15.56 9.41
N VAL A 23 7.85 14.73 9.82
CA VAL A 23 7.71 13.86 10.98
C VAL A 23 8.97 13.93 11.83
N ARG A 24 8.80 13.89 13.15
CA ARG A 24 9.90 13.83 14.10
C ARG A 24 9.81 12.54 14.91
N PHE A 25 10.92 11.82 14.95
CA PHE A 25 11.07 10.62 15.75
C PHE A 25 12.01 10.94 16.91
N THR A 26 11.56 10.69 18.12
CA THR A 26 12.38 10.76 19.33
C THR A 26 12.44 9.37 19.96
N CYS A 27 13.60 8.76 19.91
CA CYS A 27 13.88 7.47 20.54
C CYS A 27 14.11 7.72 22.05
N ALA A 28 13.03 7.67 22.83
CA ALA A 28 13.08 7.73 24.29
C ALA A 28 13.51 6.37 24.87
N GLU A 29 13.71 6.29 26.19
CA GLU A 29 14.27 5.07 26.79
C GLU A 29 13.37 3.84 26.61
N THR A 30 12.06 4.03 26.77
CA THR A 30 11.05 2.96 26.79
C THR A 30 10.16 2.93 25.55
N GLU A 31 10.00 4.07 24.88
CA GLU A 31 9.04 4.26 23.78
C GLU A 31 9.64 5.10 22.66
N LEU A 32 9.07 4.98 21.47
CA LEU A 32 9.33 5.83 20.32
C LEU A 32 8.26 6.92 20.27
N GLU A 33 8.64 8.16 20.53
CA GLU A 33 7.75 9.29 20.33
C GLU A 33 7.76 9.71 18.86
N VAL A 34 6.57 9.78 18.28
CA VAL A 34 6.34 10.22 16.91
C VAL A 34 5.53 11.50 16.95
N GLU A 35 6.08 12.54 16.34
CA GLU A 35 5.41 13.82 16.17
C GLU A 35 5.19 14.09 14.68
N LEU A 36 3.92 14.23 14.32
CA LEU A 36 3.47 14.51 12.97
C LEU A 36 3.27 16.02 12.84
N VAL A 37 4.05 16.68 11.98
CA VAL A 37 3.94 18.12 11.72
C VAL A 37 3.60 18.31 10.26
N HIS A 38 2.38 18.77 10.01
CA HIS A 38 1.84 18.89 8.67
C HIS A 38 1.77 17.58 7.87
N VAL A 39 1.30 16.52 8.53
CA VAL A 39 1.10 15.21 7.89
C VAL A 39 -0.31 15.09 7.34
N ALA A 40 -0.40 14.62 6.11
CA ALA A 40 -1.63 14.22 5.45
C ALA A 40 -1.69 12.69 5.35
N GLY A 41 -2.89 12.12 5.46
CA GLY A 41 -3.14 10.73 5.13
C GLY A 41 -2.79 10.47 3.66
N TYR A 42 -2.09 9.38 3.40
CA TYR A 42 -1.72 8.99 2.05
C TYR A 42 -2.27 7.61 1.76
N SER A 43 -3.05 7.49 0.69
CA SER A 43 -3.59 6.22 0.23
C SER A 43 -3.62 6.24 -1.28
N GLU A 44 -3.20 5.15 -1.92
CA GLU A 44 -3.38 4.95 -3.37
C GLU A 44 -2.77 6.07 -4.26
N GLY A 45 -1.69 6.70 -3.81
CA GLY A 45 -1.06 7.78 -4.60
C GLY A 45 -1.60 9.18 -4.33
N PHE A 46 -2.61 9.33 -3.47
CA PHE A 46 -3.23 10.60 -3.14
C PHE A 46 -2.97 10.97 -1.67
N ALA A 47 -2.57 12.23 -1.44
CA ALA A 47 -2.56 12.82 -0.11
C ALA A 47 -3.95 13.45 0.15
N LEU A 48 -4.69 12.93 1.13
CA LEU A 48 -5.98 13.48 1.53
C LEU A 48 -5.76 14.86 2.17
N GLY A 49 -6.38 15.90 1.59
CA GLY A 49 -5.98 17.30 1.71
C GLY A 49 -6.18 18.01 3.05
N ALA A 50 -6.36 17.32 4.16
CA ALA A 50 -6.39 17.93 5.48
C ALA A 50 -5.05 17.70 6.19
N VAL A 51 -4.24 18.75 6.25
CA VAL A 51 -3.02 18.77 7.03
C VAL A 51 -3.42 18.82 8.50
N ALA A 52 -3.30 17.72 9.23
CA ALA A 52 -3.72 17.64 10.62
C ALA A 52 -2.90 18.60 11.50
N ALA A 53 -3.52 19.12 12.57
CA ALA A 53 -2.80 19.81 13.64
C ALA A 53 -1.67 18.91 14.17
N PRO A 54 -0.56 19.45 14.69
CA PRO A 54 0.56 18.63 15.11
C PRO A 54 0.13 17.60 16.17
N VAL A 55 0.26 16.32 15.83
CA VAL A 55 -0.11 15.20 16.71
C VAL A 55 1.17 14.56 17.23
N ARG A 56 1.26 14.42 18.55
CA ARG A 56 2.33 13.66 19.22
C ARG A 56 1.72 12.40 19.82
N PHE A 57 2.33 11.26 19.56
CA PHE A 57 1.97 10.01 20.18
C PHE A 57 3.23 9.18 20.46
N ALA A 58 3.18 8.37 21.51
CA ALA A 58 4.26 7.47 21.88
C ALA A 58 3.89 6.03 21.49
N VAL A 59 4.88 5.29 21.04
CA VAL A 59 4.71 3.94 20.49
C VAL A 59 5.70 3.02 21.20
N PRO A 60 5.25 1.94 21.85
CA PRO A 60 6.20 1.01 22.44
C PRO A 60 7.06 0.39 21.34
N TYR A 61 8.35 0.15 21.61
CA TYR A 61 9.26 -0.43 20.60
C TYR A 61 8.79 -1.79 20.07
N THR A 62 7.99 -2.53 20.85
CA THR A 62 7.34 -3.79 20.45
C THR A 62 6.28 -3.62 19.35
N ALA A 63 5.72 -2.42 19.21
CA ALA A 63 4.78 -2.09 18.15
C ALA A 63 5.46 -1.64 16.85
N VAL A 64 6.79 -1.55 16.80
CA VAL A 64 7.52 -1.36 15.53
C VAL A 64 7.58 -2.71 14.81
N ARG A 65 6.75 -2.87 13.77
CA ARG A 65 6.59 -4.12 13.01
C ARG A 65 7.63 -4.29 11.91
N GLY A 66 8.18 -3.19 11.40
CA GLY A 66 9.18 -3.24 10.34
C GLY A 66 10.08 -2.01 10.31
N LEU A 67 11.38 -2.24 10.07
CA LEU A 67 12.39 -1.22 9.86
C LEU A 67 13.34 -1.71 8.78
N PHE A 68 13.30 -1.10 7.58
CA PHE A 68 14.16 -1.51 6.49
C PHE A 68 14.53 -0.35 5.58
N ARG A 69 15.65 -0.49 4.87
CA ARG A 69 16.16 0.52 3.94
C ARG A 69 15.73 0.19 2.52
N ARG A 70 15.21 1.19 1.81
CA ARG A 70 14.88 1.10 0.37
C ARG A 70 15.68 2.16 -0.39
N GLY A 71 16.86 1.80 -0.90
CA GLY A 71 17.76 2.75 -1.54
C GLY A 71 18.25 3.83 -0.57
N LYS A 72 17.76 5.08 -0.71
CA LYS A 72 18.08 6.17 0.23
C LYS A 72 16.96 6.48 1.23
N SER A 73 15.79 5.88 1.09
CA SER A 73 14.69 6.03 2.05
C SER A 73 14.75 4.97 3.16
N LEU A 74 14.16 5.30 4.31
CA LEU A 74 13.98 4.41 5.45
C LEU A 74 12.48 4.14 5.62
N CYS A 75 12.08 2.88 5.55
CA CYS A 75 10.72 2.46 5.78
C CYS A 75 10.54 2.07 7.25
N VAL A 76 9.57 2.69 7.91
CA VAL A 76 9.18 2.40 9.30
C VAL A 76 7.71 1.99 9.30
N ALA A 77 7.44 0.74 9.67
CA ALA A 77 6.10 0.20 9.83
C ALA A 77 5.80 -0.02 11.31
N LEU A 78 4.72 0.57 11.78
CA LEU A 78 4.18 0.52 13.13
C LEU A 78 2.90 -0.32 13.12
N ASP A 79 2.56 -0.87 14.28
CA ASP A 79 1.33 -1.62 14.48
C ASP A 79 0.10 -0.71 14.27
N PRO A 80 -0.83 -1.06 13.37
CA PRO A 80 -2.06 -0.30 13.18
C PRO A 80 -2.87 -0.10 14.47
N SER A 81 -2.84 -1.08 15.38
CA SER A 81 -3.58 -1.00 16.65
C SER A 81 -3.04 0.08 17.59
N ALA A 82 -1.76 0.44 17.46
CA ALA A 82 -1.12 1.46 18.28
C ALA A 82 -1.12 2.85 17.63
N CYS A 83 -1.17 2.93 16.29
CA CYS A 83 -0.86 4.18 15.55
C CYS A 83 -1.82 4.49 14.38
N ALA A 84 -3.05 3.99 14.39
CA ALA A 84 -4.04 4.39 13.39
C ALA A 84 -4.36 5.90 13.49
N PRO A 85 -4.46 6.65 12.37
CA PRO A 85 -4.43 6.19 10.97
C PRO A 85 -3.04 6.20 10.30
N HIS A 86 -1.97 6.63 10.97
CA HIS A 86 -0.62 6.81 10.40
C HIS A 86 0.39 5.84 11.00
N ASN A 87 0.54 4.69 10.35
CA ASN A 87 1.36 3.59 10.87
C ASN A 87 2.45 3.11 9.90
N CYS A 88 2.51 3.60 8.66
CA CYS A 88 3.56 3.23 7.69
C CYS A 88 4.20 4.48 7.08
N PHE A 89 5.47 4.70 7.39
CA PHE A 89 6.23 5.86 6.95
C PHE A 89 7.36 5.45 6.02
N VAL A 90 7.45 6.12 4.86
CA VAL A 90 8.64 6.07 4.01
C VAL A 90 9.37 7.40 4.15
N LEU A 91 10.50 7.38 4.84
CA LEU A 91 11.22 8.57 5.28
C LEU A 91 12.37 8.89 4.34
N ALA A 92 12.48 10.16 3.96
CA ALA A 92 13.58 10.70 3.20
C ALA A 92 13.98 12.07 3.76
N ARG A 93 15.24 12.48 3.52
CA ARG A 93 15.81 13.74 4.02
C ARG A 93 15.67 13.88 5.54
N PHE A 94 16.75 13.53 6.24
CA PHE A 94 16.86 13.58 7.69
C PHE A 94 17.62 14.83 8.10
N GLU A 95 17.11 15.53 9.11
CA GLU A 95 17.76 16.64 9.78
C GLU A 95 17.62 16.45 11.30
N GLY A 96 18.69 16.71 12.03
CA GLY A 96 18.77 16.43 13.47
C GLY A 96 20.21 16.45 13.94
N ASP A 97 20.40 16.31 15.23
CA ASP A 97 21.74 16.32 15.83
C ASP A 97 22.37 14.94 15.77
N LEU A 98 23.65 14.89 15.39
CA LEU A 98 24.44 13.66 15.44
C LEU A 98 24.70 13.26 16.89
N PRO A 99 24.67 11.95 17.21
CA PRO A 99 24.95 11.48 18.56
C PRO A 99 26.36 11.92 19.01
N GLY A 100 26.44 12.78 20.03
CA GLY A 100 27.68 13.34 20.58
C GLY A 100 27.73 14.86 20.71
N VAL A 101 26.83 15.59 20.03
CA VAL A 101 26.71 17.06 20.12
C VAL A 101 25.49 17.41 20.99
N PRO A 102 25.60 18.32 21.98
CA PRO A 102 24.52 18.58 22.93
C PRO A 102 23.32 19.31 22.31
N GLY A 103 22.27 18.56 21.97
CA GLY A 103 21.00 18.55 22.72
C GLY A 103 20.17 19.83 22.78
N VAL A 104 19.66 20.30 21.64
CA VAL A 104 18.26 20.73 21.45
C VAL A 104 18.05 20.60 19.94
N THR A 105 17.19 19.67 19.48
CA THR A 105 16.70 19.78 18.09
C THR A 105 15.93 21.08 18.01
N SER A 106 16.61 22.12 17.54
CA SER A 106 16.05 23.46 17.53
C SER A 106 14.74 23.44 16.73
N PRO A 107 13.73 24.27 17.08
CA PRO A 107 12.57 24.49 16.22
C PRO A 107 12.95 24.75 14.75
N ALA A 108 14.18 25.22 14.49
CA ALA A 108 14.72 25.40 13.14
C ALA A 108 14.82 24.11 12.31
N ALA A 109 15.00 22.92 12.90
CA ALA A 109 15.02 21.66 12.13
C ALA A 109 13.62 21.29 11.59
N MET A 110 12.57 21.59 12.38
CA MET A 110 11.20 21.41 11.94
C MET A 110 10.79 22.48 10.91
N GLU A 111 11.19 23.74 11.13
CA GLU A 111 11.01 24.82 10.15
C GLU A 111 11.78 24.55 8.84
N ALA A 112 12.95 23.92 8.92
CA ALA A 112 13.73 23.49 7.76
C ALA A 112 13.03 22.36 6.99
N MET A 113 12.41 21.38 7.68
CA MET A 113 11.57 20.37 7.05
C MET A 113 10.30 20.96 6.43
N GLU A 114 9.64 21.89 7.12
CA GLU A 114 8.45 22.56 6.62
C GLU A 114 8.77 23.41 5.39
N SER A 115 9.85 24.18 5.43
CA SER A 115 10.32 24.97 4.28
C SER A 115 10.73 24.06 3.13
N ALA A 116 11.35 22.90 3.40
CA ALA A 116 11.65 21.90 2.38
C ALA A 116 10.37 21.28 1.78
N TYR A 117 9.34 21.02 2.58
CA TYR A 117 8.04 20.54 2.11
C TYR A 117 7.34 21.59 1.24
N ARG A 118 7.25 22.84 1.70
CA ARG A 118 6.68 23.96 0.93
C ARG A 118 7.46 24.21 -0.35
N ALA A 119 8.79 24.13 -0.32
CA ALA A 119 9.63 24.26 -1.50
C ALA A 119 9.35 23.15 -2.52
N ARG A 120 9.12 21.90 -2.08
CA ARG A 120 8.72 20.79 -2.98
C ARG A 120 7.35 21.02 -3.60
N LEU A 121 6.38 21.49 -2.83
CA LEU A 121 5.04 21.80 -3.34
C LEU A 121 5.13 22.89 -4.42
N ARG A 122 5.86 23.97 -4.14
CA ARG A 122 6.12 25.04 -5.11
C ARG A 122 6.88 24.54 -6.33
N ALA A 123 7.92 23.71 -6.16
CA ALA A 123 8.67 23.14 -7.27
C ALA A 123 7.80 22.22 -8.14
N ARG A 124 6.90 21.44 -7.55
CA ARG A 124 5.91 20.63 -8.29
C ARG A 124 4.98 21.53 -9.09
N LEU A 125 4.37 22.53 -8.48
CA LEU A 125 3.51 23.49 -9.17
C LEU A 125 4.25 24.21 -10.30
N ALA A 126 5.46 24.72 -10.03
CA ALA A 126 6.30 25.36 -11.02
C ALA A 126 6.66 24.41 -12.17
N SER A 127 6.91 23.12 -11.88
CA SER A 127 7.19 22.13 -12.93
C SER A 127 6.00 21.90 -13.87
N TRP A 128 4.76 22.13 -13.43
CA TRP A 128 3.59 22.03 -14.28
C TRP A 128 3.30 23.30 -15.08
N VAL A 129 3.50 24.47 -14.46
CA VAL A 129 3.10 25.76 -15.04
C VAL A 129 4.20 26.39 -15.89
N ALA A 130 5.48 26.28 -15.49
CA ALA A 130 6.60 26.96 -16.16
C ALA A 130 6.97 26.44 -17.56
N PRO A 131 6.83 25.14 -17.92
CA PRO A 131 7.38 24.66 -19.18
C PRO A 131 6.67 25.21 -20.43
N ALA A 132 5.34 25.38 -20.37
CA ALA A 132 4.55 25.90 -21.47
C ALA A 132 4.95 27.33 -21.91
N PRO A 133 4.98 28.34 -21.01
CA PRO A 133 5.37 29.70 -21.40
C PRO A 133 6.83 29.77 -21.86
N VAL A 134 7.73 28.97 -21.27
CA VAL A 134 9.13 28.95 -21.71
C VAL A 134 9.27 28.29 -23.08
N GLY A 135 8.49 27.24 -23.38
CA GLY A 135 8.42 26.65 -24.72
C GLY A 135 7.92 27.64 -25.77
N VAL A 136 6.85 28.39 -25.47
CA VAL A 136 6.33 29.44 -26.37
C VAL A 136 7.35 30.55 -26.59
N LEU A 137 8.01 31.03 -25.52
CA LEU A 137 9.04 32.07 -25.62
C LEU A 137 10.25 31.60 -26.44
N ALA A 138 10.69 30.36 -26.24
CA ALA A 138 11.77 29.77 -27.02
C ALA A 138 11.42 29.64 -28.51
N ALA A 139 10.18 29.29 -28.83
CA ALA A 139 9.71 29.25 -30.22
C ALA A 139 9.57 30.65 -30.83
N ALA A 140 9.14 31.66 -30.06
CA ALA A 140 9.03 33.04 -30.53
C ALA A 140 10.39 33.71 -30.78
N LEU A 141 11.43 33.29 -30.05
CA LEU A 141 12.80 33.79 -30.21
C LEU A 141 13.67 32.94 -31.15
N SER A 142 13.10 31.86 -31.70
CA SER A 142 13.78 30.96 -32.61
C SER A 142 14.02 31.65 -33.96
N PRO A 143 15.24 31.62 -34.51
CA PRO A 143 15.50 32.00 -35.89
C PRO A 143 14.61 31.19 -36.87
N ASP A 144 14.19 31.82 -37.95
CA ASP A 144 13.36 31.18 -38.99
C ASP A 144 14.04 29.96 -39.63
N ASP A 145 15.37 29.91 -39.59
CA ASP A 145 16.19 28.80 -40.08
C ASP A 145 16.02 27.50 -39.26
N LEU A 146 15.54 27.58 -38.01
CA LEU A 146 15.40 26.45 -37.10
C LEU A 146 13.96 25.94 -36.99
N ALA A 147 12.98 26.80 -37.20
CA ALA A 147 11.57 26.47 -37.11
C ALA A 147 10.76 27.41 -38.01
N SER A 148 10.60 27.04 -39.28
CA SER A 148 9.76 27.79 -40.22
C SER A 148 8.33 27.24 -40.24
N GLY A 149 7.36 28.16 -40.35
CA GLY A 149 5.94 27.86 -40.40
C GLY A 149 5.33 27.48 -39.03
N PRO A 150 3.98 27.51 -38.94
CA PRO A 150 3.26 27.34 -37.66
C PRO A 150 3.48 25.96 -37.03
N LEU A 151 3.69 24.92 -37.86
CA LEU A 151 3.95 23.56 -37.40
C LEU A 151 5.37 23.43 -36.83
N GLY A 152 6.36 24.05 -37.49
CA GLY A 152 7.76 24.10 -37.02
C GLY A 152 7.86 24.80 -35.66
N THR A 153 7.24 25.97 -35.52
CA THR A 153 7.23 26.71 -34.25
C THR A 153 6.53 25.96 -33.13
N ALA A 154 5.39 25.30 -33.42
CA ALA A 154 4.65 24.54 -32.41
C ALA A 154 5.43 23.30 -31.93
N SER A 155 6.08 22.58 -32.85
CA SER A 155 6.90 21.41 -32.51
C SER A 155 8.12 21.77 -31.66
N LEU A 156 8.81 22.87 -31.99
CA LEU A 156 9.92 23.38 -31.18
C LEU A 156 9.45 23.79 -29.78
N ALA A 157 8.34 24.52 -29.68
CA ALA A 157 7.75 24.91 -28.40
C ALA A 157 7.46 23.70 -27.51
N LEU A 158 6.87 22.65 -28.08
CA LEU A 158 6.55 21.42 -27.37
C LEU A 158 7.80 20.69 -26.88
N LEU A 159 8.84 20.58 -27.71
CA LEU A 159 10.09 19.92 -27.34
C LEU A 159 10.82 20.66 -26.20
N VAL A 160 10.91 21.98 -26.29
CA VAL A 160 11.53 22.81 -25.24
C VAL A 160 10.73 22.72 -23.94
N ALA A 161 9.40 22.79 -24.01
CA ALA A 161 8.54 22.61 -22.85
C ALA A 161 8.74 21.23 -22.22
N LEU A 162 8.78 20.16 -23.02
CA LEU A 162 9.01 18.80 -22.51
C LEU A 162 10.39 18.66 -21.84
N ALA A 163 11.45 19.20 -22.45
CA ALA A 163 12.80 19.16 -21.90
C ALA A 163 12.89 19.89 -20.55
N ILE A 164 12.30 21.09 -20.45
CA ILE A 164 12.25 21.88 -19.21
C ILE A 164 11.43 21.16 -18.14
N TRP A 165 10.29 20.58 -18.53
CA TRP A 165 9.45 19.79 -17.62
C TRP A 165 10.22 18.62 -17.00
N LEU A 166 10.96 17.85 -17.83
CA LEU A 166 11.81 16.75 -17.38
C LEU A 166 12.95 17.23 -16.47
N ALA A 167 13.63 18.32 -16.85
CA ALA A 167 14.71 18.91 -16.06
C ALA A 167 14.24 19.39 -14.68
N LEU A 168 13.10 20.09 -14.62
CA LEU A 168 12.49 20.56 -13.37
C LEU A 168 12.06 19.39 -12.48
N ARG A 169 11.49 18.32 -13.06
CA ARG A 169 11.16 17.11 -12.31
C ARG A 169 12.39 16.39 -11.77
N PHE A 170 13.45 16.31 -12.54
CA PHE A 170 14.70 15.71 -12.10
C PHE A 170 15.34 16.53 -10.97
N ALA A 171 15.40 17.85 -11.09
CA ALA A 171 15.88 18.74 -10.05
C ALA A 171 15.04 18.66 -8.76
N ALA A 172 13.71 18.61 -8.89
CA ALA A 172 12.81 18.43 -7.75
C ALA A 172 12.99 17.07 -7.07
N ARG A 173 13.28 16.01 -7.83
CA ARG A 173 13.67 14.70 -7.29
C ARG A 173 14.99 14.80 -6.56
N LEU A 174 16.05 15.37 -7.13
CA LEU A 174 17.33 15.49 -6.44
C LEU A 174 17.25 16.30 -5.14
N ALA A 175 16.48 17.41 -5.14
CA ALA A 175 16.25 18.21 -3.93
C ALA A 175 15.45 17.47 -2.84
N ALA A 176 14.69 16.44 -3.24
CA ALA A 176 13.90 15.64 -2.32
C ALA A 176 14.73 14.60 -1.55
N TRP A 177 15.93 14.27 -2.04
CA TRP A 177 16.79 13.25 -1.50
C TRP A 177 17.92 13.97 -0.78
N GLY A 178 17.97 13.84 0.55
CA GLY A 178 18.96 14.52 1.37
C GLY A 178 20.41 14.21 0.97
N GLY A 179 21.35 15.03 1.42
CA GLY A 179 22.78 14.83 1.17
C GLY A 179 23.43 13.78 2.10
N PRO A 180 24.76 13.63 2.02
CA PRO A 180 25.54 12.76 2.93
C PRO A 180 25.23 12.92 4.44
N PRO A 181 25.01 14.12 5.01
CA PRO A 181 24.64 14.23 6.43
C PRO A 181 23.27 13.62 6.73
N SER A 182 22.31 13.75 5.81
CA SER A 182 21.00 13.09 5.93
C SER A 182 21.14 11.57 5.85
N ASP A 183 22.06 11.04 5.05
CA ASP A 183 22.32 9.60 5.00
C ASP A 183 22.91 9.10 6.33
N ARG A 184 23.81 9.87 6.97
CA ARG A 184 24.35 9.53 8.30
C ARG A 184 23.28 9.54 9.39
N LEU A 185 22.38 10.52 9.36
CA LEU A 185 21.26 10.61 10.31
C LEU A 185 20.26 9.48 10.13
N ARG A 186 19.98 9.07 8.88
CA ARG A 186 19.18 7.87 8.59
C ARG A 186 19.82 6.63 9.23
N ASP A 187 21.11 6.44 9.00
CA ASP A 187 21.82 5.26 9.46
C ASP A 187 21.94 5.26 11.00
N ALA A 188 22.09 6.44 11.62
CA ALA A 188 22.06 6.62 13.07
C ALA A 188 20.67 6.30 13.67
N LEU A 189 19.59 6.80 13.05
CA LEU A 189 18.22 6.47 13.47
C LEU A 189 17.95 4.98 13.35
N MET A 190 18.34 4.36 12.23
CA MET A 190 18.18 2.92 12.05
C MET A 190 18.94 2.15 13.12
N ALA A 191 20.20 2.50 13.39
CA ALA A 191 21.01 1.84 14.41
C ALA A 191 20.42 1.98 15.82
N GLU A 192 19.91 3.16 16.18
CA GLU A 192 19.29 3.40 17.49
C GLU A 192 17.98 2.63 17.64
N LEU A 193 17.09 2.68 16.64
CA LEU A 193 15.85 1.90 16.65
C LEU A 193 16.13 0.39 16.72
N SER A 194 17.10 -0.12 15.94
CA SER A 194 17.51 -1.52 16.01
C SER A 194 18.07 -1.92 17.38
N ARG A 195 18.80 -1.02 18.05
CA ARG A 195 19.28 -1.25 19.42
C ARG A 195 18.12 -1.32 20.41
N ARG A 196 17.19 -0.36 20.34
CA ARG A 196 16.03 -0.28 21.24
C ARG A 196 15.04 -1.43 21.08
N MET A 197 14.91 -1.96 19.86
CA MET A 197 14.11 -3.16 19.58
C MET A 197 14.85 -4.47 19.95
N GLY A 198 16.09 -4.40 20.42
CA GLY A 198 16.89 -5.57 20.80
C GLY A 198 17.48 -6.37 19.63
N PHE A 199 17.50 -5.81 18.41
CA PHE A 199 18.05 -6.48 17.22
C PHE A 199 19.56 -6.30 17.07
N ALA A 200 20.14 -5.24 17.65
CA ALA A 200 21.58 -5.05 17.69
C ALA A 200 22.12 -5.55 19.03
N PRO A 201 23.18 -6.38 19.07
CA PRO A 201 23.82 -6.74 20.33
C PRO A 201 24.32 -5.45 20.99
N ASP A 202 24.04 -5.30 22.29
CA ASP A 202 24.77 -4.36 23.13
C ASP A 202 26.25 -4.66 22.96
N ARG A 203 26.93 -3.90 22.10
CA ARG A 203 28.34 -3.65 22.34
C ARG A 203 28.32 -2.83 23.62
N LEU A 204 28.48 -3.55 24.73
CA LEU A 204 28.85 -3.02 26.03
C LEU A 204 29.59 -1.71 25.80
N ALA A 205 28.95 -0.61 26.16
CA ALA A 205 29.65 0.61 26.46
C ALA A 205 30.82 0.19 27.34
N GLY A 206 32.04 0.35 26.83
CA GLY A 206 33.23 0.09 27.63
C GLY A 206 33.08 0.88 28.93
N PRO A 207 33.15 0.24 30.10
CA PRO A 207 33.18 0.99 31.33
C PRO A 207 34.47 1.83 31.33
N ASP A 208 34.32 3.04 31.86
CA ASP A 208 35.38 4.01 32.10
C ASP A 208 36.66 3.40 32.68
N ALA A 209 37.76 4.04 32.31
CA ALA A 209 39.00 4.22 33.06
C ALA A 209 39.24 3.33 34.30
N GLY A 210 40.33 2.55 34.24
CA GLY A 210 41.14 2.25 35.42
C GLY A 210 41.36 0.78 35.73
N ALA A 211 42.23 0.09 34.98
CA ALA A 211 43.13 -0.96 35.50
C ALA A 211 44.16 -1.38 34.43
N PRO A 212 45.43 -1.66 34.81
CA PRO A 212 46.54 -1.80 33.86
C PRO A 212 46.51 -3.16 33.15
N ALA A 213 46.83 -3.13 31.85
CA ALA A 213 47.02 -4.32 31.03
C ALA A 213 48.26 -5.12 31.48
N PRO A 214 48.22 -6.47 31.50
CA PRO A 214 49.41 -7.26 31.74
C PRO A 214 50.36 -7.19 30.54
N ALA A 215 51.63 -6.94 30.87
CA ALA A 215 52.75 -6.86 29.96
C ALA A 215 52.96 -8.18 29.20
N PHE A 216 53.03 -8.09 27.87
CA PHE A 216 53.89 -8.97 27.09
C PHE A 216 54.61 -8.11 26.04
N ALA A 217 55.86 -7.78 26.36
CA ALA A 217 56.83 -7.25 25.41
C ALA A 217 57.35 -8.39 24.52
N PRO A 218 57.78 -8.06 23.31
CA PRO A 218 59.21 -8.23 23.01
C PRO A 218 59.87 -6.91 22.62
N ARG A 219 61.15 -6.82 23.00
CA ARG A 219 62.07 -5.68 22.88
C ARG A 219 62.49 -5.36 21.42
N PRO A 220 63.12 -4.18 21.18
CA PRO A 220 63.10 -3.45 19.93
C PRO A 220 64.39 -3.58 19.09
N THR A 221 64.32 -3.12 17.85
CA THR A 221 65.47 -2.57 17.12
C THR A 221 65.06 -1.25 16.46
N PRO A 222 65.84 -0.17 16.59
CA PRO A 222 65.44 1.17 16.18
C PRO A 222 65.88 1.47 14.75
N LEU A 223 65.13 2.24 13.97
CA LEU A 223 65.71 3.19 13.01
C LEU A 223 64.64 4.14 12.42
N ALA A 224 65.01 5.43 12.47
CA ALA A 224 64.56 6.55 11.65
C ALA A 224 63.09 7.04 11.77
N ALA A 225 62.95 8.13 12.52
CA ALA A 225 61.82 9.05 12.48
C ALA A 225 61.83 9.89 11.18
N PRO A 226 60.70 10.03 10.48
CA PRO A 226 60.46 11.12 9.55
C PRO A 226 59.79 12.31 10.26
N PRO A 227 60.08 13.56 9.84
CA PRO A 227 59.71 14.77 10.55
C PRO A 227 58.23 15.13 10.41
N ALA A 228 57.67 15.69 11.49
CA ALA A 228 56.34 16.29 11.52
C ALA A 228 56.29 17.58 10.69
N PRO A 229 55.29 17.78 9.81
CA PRO A 229 54.95 19.10 9.30
C PRO A 229 53.97 19.84 10.23
N PRO A 230 53.95 21.17 10.16
CA PRO A 230 53.58 22.05 11.27
C PRO A 230 52.08 22.24 11.47
N SER A 231 51.71 22.46 12.73
CA SER A 231 50.45 23.06 13.15
C SER A 231 50.36 24.51 12.65
N ARG A 232 49.40 24.76 11.76
CA ARG A 232 48.84 26.09 11.50
C ARG A 232 47.35 26.06 11.81
N GLY A 233 46.95 26.96 12.69
CA GLY A 233 45.56 27.16 13.09
C GLY A 233 44.73 27.80 12.00
N ALA A 234 43.42 27.73 12.25
CA ALA A 234 42.36 28.61 11.79
C ALA A 234 42.30 28.88 10.28
N GLU A 235 41.45 28.14 9.57
CA GLU A 235 40.46 28.77 8.68
C GLU A 235 39.13 28.02 8.78
N GLU A 236 38.11 28.76 9.22
CA GLU A 236 36.69 28.52 8.97
C GLU A 236 36.41 28.27 7.49
N GLY A 237 35.43 27.41 7.17
CA GLY A 237 34.77 27.43 5.86
C GLY A 237 34.77 26.11 5.11
N ALA A 238 34.11 25.07 5.64
CA ALA A 238 33.78 23.87 4.86
C ALA A 238 32.26 23.63 4.70
N ASP A 239 31.43 24.61 5.08
CA ASP A 239 29.96 24.54 4.94
C ASP A 239 29.42 25.74 4.15
N ALA A 240 29.71 25.77 2.85
CA ALA A 240 28.86 26.41 1.85
C ALA A 240 29.35 26.03 0.45
N LEU A 241 28.79 24.96 -0.14
CA LEU A 241 28.72 24.92 -1.60
C LEU A 241 27.96 26.19 -2.03
N PRO A 242 28.59 27.14 -2.76
CA PRO A 242 27.98 28.42 -3.02
C PRO A 242 26.66 28.21 -3.77
N LEU A 243 25.62 28.95 -3.39
CA LEU A 243 24.29 28.89 -4.02
C LEU A 243 24.34 28.92 -5.57
N ARG A 244 25.40 29.53 -6.14
CA ARG A 244 25.69 29.55 -7.58
C ARG A 244 25.87 28.16 -8.19
N ALA A 245 26.49 27.21 -7.50
CA ALA A 245 26.70 25.84 -8.00
C ALA A 245 25.39 25.03 -8.11
N ARG A 246 24.39 25.32 -7.26
CA ARG A 246 23.06 24.67 -7.33
C ARG A 246 22.20 25.16 -8.50
N VAL A 247 22.50 26.34 -9.06
CA VAL A 247 21.78 26.92 -10.21
C VAL A 247 22.54 26.68 -11.52
N LEU A 248 23.87 26.69 -11.50
CA LEU A 248 24.69 26.55 -12.71
C LEU A 248 24.71 25.12 -13.27
N VAL A 249 24.66 24.09 -12.43
CA VAL A 249 24.63 22.68 -12.88
C VAL A 249 23.35 22.34 -13.68
N PRO A 250 22.12 22.68 -13.22
CA PRO A 250 20.92 22.44 -14.03
C PRO A 250 20.86 23.33 -15.27
N ALA A 251 21.38 24.56 -15.23
CA ALA A 251 21.48 25.43 -16.41
C ALA A 251 22.43 24.84 -17.47
N ALA A 252 23.59 24.32 -17.06
CA ALA A 252 24.53 23.66 -17.96
C ALA A 252 23.95 22.38 -18.58
N LEU A 253 23.20 21.57 -17.81
CA LEU A 253 22.50 20.40 -18.33
C LEU A 253 21.39 20.77 -19.32
N ALA A 254 20.66 21.86 -19.09
CA ALA A 254 19.67 22.37 -20.03
C ALA A 254 20.32 22.84 -21.34
N VAL A 255 21.46 23.53 -21.28
CA VAL A 255 22.23 23.95 -22.46
C VAL A 255 22.74 22.74 -23.23
N VAL A 256 23.29 21.71 -22.56
CA VAL A 256 23.73 20.47 -23.22
C VAL A 256 22.56 19.73 -23.88
N GLY A 257 21.38 19.71 -23.24
CA GLY A 257 20.17 19.14 -23.82
C GLY A 257 19.69 19.87 -25.07
N ILE A 258 19.71 21.21 -25.05
CA ILE A 258 19.37 22.07 -26.20
C ILE A 258 20.37 21.88 -27.35
N VAL A 259 21.67 21.86 -27.04
CA VAL A 259 22.72 21.64 -28.04
C VAL A 259 22.65 20.23 -28.65
N GLY A 260 22.36 19.21 -27.83
CA GLY A 260 22.19 17.82 -28.28
C GLY A 260 20.97 17.63 -29.19
N THR A 261 19.84 18.27 -28.86
CA THR A 261 18.63 18.24 -29.72
C THR A 261 18.84 19.01 -31.02
N MET A 262 19.50 20.18 -30.98
CA MET A 262 19.87 20.92 -32.19
C MET A 262 20.79 20.12 -33.12
N ALA A 263 21.79 19.43 -32.56
CA ALA A 263 22.70 18.58 -33.33
C ALA A 263 22.00 17.36 -33.95
N PHE A 264 21.02 16.79 -33.24
CA PHE A 264 20.21 15.68 -33.73
C PHE A 264 19.29 16.12 -34.88
N VAL A 265 18.58 17.25 -34.74
CA VAL A 265 17.69 17.78 -35.79
C VAL A 265 18.46 18.14 -37.05
N LYS A 266 19.64 18.77 -36.92
CA LYS A 266 20.52 19.07 -38.07
C LYS A 266 21.00 17.82 -38.82
N ARG A 267 21.09 16.67 -38.15
CA ARG A 267 21.61 15.42 -38.74
C ARG A 267 20.55 14.64 -39.51
N PHE A 268 19.26 14.85 -39.23
CA PHE A 268 18.18 14.01 -39.76
C PHE A 268 17.12 14.78 -40.57
N ALA A 269 17.14 16.11 -40.58
CA ALA A 269 16.22 16.93 -41.37
C ALA A 269 16.88 17.44 -42.67
N THR A 270 16.99 16.58 -43.68
CA THR A 270 17.20 17.02 -45.08
C THR A 270 15.88 16.84 -45.85
N PRO A 271 15.28 17.88 -46.46
CA PRO A 271 13.94 17.80 -47.01
C PRO A 271 13.90 17.11 -48.39
N ARG A 272 12.83 16.35 -48.66
CA ARG A 272 12.34 16.03 -50.01
C ARG A 272 11.15 16.93 -50.32
N ASP A 273 11.17 17.59 -51.46
CA ASP A 273 10.12 18.50 -51.92
C ASP A 273 8.88 17.75 -52.42
N LEU A 274 7.69 18.23 -52.02
CA LEU A 274 6.42 18.03 -52.73
C LEU A 274 5.52 19.26 -52.55
N PRO A 275 4.69 19.60 -53.56
CA PRO A 275 4.06 20.91 -53.69
C PRO A 275 2.72 21.03 -52.94
N PRO A 276 2.19 22.26 -52.77
CA PRO A 276 1.20 22.52 -51.74
C PRO A 276 -0.26 22.59 -52.25
N THR A 277 -1.14 22.22 -51.32
CA THR A 277 -2.42 22.86 -50.95
C THR A 277 -3.69 22.72 -51.78
N GLY A 278 -4.77 22.35 -51.06
CA GLY A 278 -6.15 22.79 -51.28
C GLY A 278 -6.91 22.86 -49.94
N GLN A 279 -7.48 24.01 -49.62
CA GLN A 279 -8.13 24.40 -48.35
C GLN A 279 -9.64 24.02 -48.26
N PRO A 280 -10.31 24.22 -47.11
CA PRO A 280 -11.43 23.40 -46.61
C PRO A 280 -12.83 24.02 -46.79
N ALA A 281 -13.88 23.25 -46.48
CA ALA A 281 -15.25 23.74 -46.33
C ALA A 281 -15.95 23.17 -45.08
N ALA A 282 -16.88 23.95 -44.55
CA ALA A 282 -17.43 23.93 -43.19
C ALA A 282 -18.94 23.52 -43.11
N ARG A 283 -19.48 23.52 -41.87
CA ARG A 283 -20.90 23.51 -41.39
C ARG A 283 -21.60 22.13 -41.26
N GLY A 284 -22.52 21.87 -40.32
CA GLY A 284 -23.30 22.73 -39.40
C GLY A 284 -24.20 21.93 -38.42
N LEU A 285 -24.97 22.67 -37.59
CA LEU A 285 -25.79 22.31 -36.41
C LEU A 285 -27.14 21.57 -36.66
N GLY A 286 -27.71 20.94 -35.60
CA GLY A 286 -29.17 20.90 -35.34
C GLY A 286 -29.72 19.81 -34.36
N PRO A 287 -30.50 20.15 -33.29
CA PRO A 287 -31.11 19.20 -32.32
C PRO A 287 -32.67 19.19 -32.24
N ALA A 288 -33.29 18.11 -31.74
CA ALA A 288 -34.66 17.97 -31.17
C ALA A 288 -34.81 16.52 -30.60
N ALA A 289 -35.60 16.13 -29.58
CA ALA A 289 -36.84 16.62 -28.99
C ALA A 289 -37.02 16.09 -27.54
N ARG A 290 -37.87 16.76 -26.74
CA ARG A 290 -38.47 16.27 -25.47
C ARG A 290 -39.98 16.21 -25.63
N GLY A 291 -40.63 15.25 -24.97
CA GLY A 291 -42.01 15.39 -24.50
C GLY A 291 -42.76 14.08 -24.31
N VAL A 292 -43.17 13.82 -23.06
CA VAL A 292 -44.46 13.26 -22.56
C VAL A 292 -44.20 12.32 -21.38
N SER A 293 -44.66 12.72 -20.18
CA SER A 293 -45.31 11.89 -19.15
C SER A 293 -45.20 12.57 -17.77
N ALA A 294 -46.08 13.54 -17.52
CA ALA A 294 -46.26 14.14 -16.18
C ALA A 294 -47.54 13.63 -15.49
N ALA A 295 -48.55 13.22 -16.27
CA ALA A 295 -49.84 12.80 -15.74
C ALA A 295 -49.88 11.35 -15.19
N VAL A 296 -48.97 10.47 -15.64
CA VAL A 296 -48.88 9.08 -15.16
C VAL A 296 -48.16 9.00 -13.81
N LEU A 297 -47.29 9.96 -13.50
CA LEU A 297 -46.52 10.02 -12.25
C LEU A 297 -47.36 10.42 -11.03
N GLU A 298 -48.53 11.03 -11.25
CA GLU A 298 -49.31 11.66 -10.18
C GLU A 298 -50.34 10.69 -9.56
N SER A 299 -50.80 9.69 -10.32
CA SER A 299 -51.66 8.61 -9.80
C SER A 299 -50.88 7.59 -8.96
N GLU A 300 -49.63 7.28 -9.33
CA GLU A 300 -48.76 6.41 -8.50
C GLU A 300 -48.31 7.05 -7.18
N ARG A 301 -48.29 8.39 -7.10
CA ARG A 301 -47.91 9.11 -5.87
C ARG A 301 -48.93 9.00 -4.75
N ARG A 302 -50.20 8.76 -5.06
CA ARG A 302 -51.28 8.71 -4.06
C ARG A 302 -51.40 7.35 -3.37
N GLU A 303 -50.85 6.30 -3.96
CA GLU A 303 -50.82 4.93 -3.38
C GLU A 303 -49.52 4.63 -2.62
N ARG A 304 -48.42 5.36 -2.89
CA ARG A 304 -47.12 5.30 -2.16
C ARG A 304 -47.11 5.92 -0.76
N ALA A 305 -48.26 6.31 -0.22
CA ALA A 305 -48.37 7.04 1.05
C ALA A 305 -48.50 6.14 2.30
N GLU A 306 -48.19 4.84 2.19
CA GLU A 306 -47.99 3.96 3.35
C GLU A 306 -46.48 3.78 3.56
N LEU A 307 -45.92 4.48 4.57
CA LEU A 307 -44.56 4.36 5.08
C LEU A 307 -43.45 4.40 4.00
N SER A 308 -43.34 5.53 3.30
CA SER A 308 -42.24 5.85 2.38
C SER A 308 -40.87 5.83 3.09
N LEU A 309 -40.25 4.66 3.20
CA LEU A 309 -38.84 4.52 3.55
C LEU A 309 -37.98 5.12 2.42
N ALA A 310 -36.83 5.71 2.79
CA ALA A 310 -35.93 6.29 1.80
C ALA A 310 -35.34 5.17 0.91
N HIS A 311 -35.34 5.39 -0.40
CA HIS A 311 -34.74 4.45 -1.34
C HIS A 311 -33.21 4.66 -1.37
N CYS A 312 -32.46 3.57 -1.50
CA CYS A 312 -31.00 3.58 -1.60
C CYS A 312 -30.53 2.76 -2.81
N LEU A 313 -29.44 3.20 -3.44
CA LEU A 313 -28.81 2.50 -4.56
C LEU A 313 -27.68 1.62 -4.04
N CYS A 314 -27.75 0.34 -4.36
CA CYS A 314 -26.80 -0.67 -3.92
C CYS A 314 -26.08 -1.28 -5.11
N ASP A 315 -24.75 -1.24 -5.10
CA ASP A 315 -23.95 -1.95 -6.10
C ASP A 315 -23.65 -3.40 -5.65
N ARG A 316 -23.57 -3.67 -4.35
CA ARG A 316 -23.13 -4.96 -3.79
C ARG A 316 -23.57 -5.17 -2.33
N ALA A 317 -23.55 -6.42 -1.86
CA ALA A 317 -23.76 -6.74 -0.46
C ALA A 317 -22.62 -6.19 0.42
N ASP A 318 -22.95 -5.78 1.65
CA ASP A 318 -22.01 -5.44 2.70
C ASP A 318 -21.59 -6.75 3.39
N SER A 319 -20.36 -7.20 3.13
CA SER A 319 -19.88 -8.50 3.61
C SER A 319 -18.46 -8.39 4.17
N PRO A 320 -18.15 -9.09 5.28
CA PRO A 320 -16.78 -9.21 5.80
C PRO A 320 -15.78 -9.73 4.76
N LEU A 321 -16.24 -10.47 3.75
CA LEU A 321 -15.40 -11.02 2.67
C LEU A 321 -14.64 -9.95 1.89
N TRP A 322 -15.17 -8.72 1.80
CA TRP A 322 -14.56 -7.62 1.06
C TRP A 322 -14.67 -6.27 1.80
N LYS A 323 -14.94 -6.27 3.11
CA LYS A 323 -14.95 -5.05 3.94
C LYS A 323 -13.58 -4.35 3.92
N GLN A 324 -12.50 -5.12 3.77
CA GLN A 324 -11.13 -4.61 3.62
C GLN A 324 -10.74 -4.31 2.15
N GLY A 325 -11.65 -4.51 1.20
CA GLY A 325 -11.37 -4.52 -0.23
C GLY A 325 -10.97 -5.90 -0.75
N VAL A 326 -11.14 -6.11 -2.06
CA VAL A 326 -10.64 -7.31 -2.76
C VAL A 326 -9.32 -6.94 -3.42
N PRO A 327 -8.22 -7.66 -3.22
CA PRO A 327 -6.95 -7.31 -3.86
C PRO A 327 -7.02 -7.52 -5.38
N ILE A 328 -6.22 -6.76 -6.14
CA ILE A 328 -6.01 -6.99 -7.58
C ILE A 328 -5.52 -8.42 -7.82
N LEU A 329 -4.62 -8.89 -6.95
CA LEU A 329 -4.00 -10.19 -7.02
C LEU A 329 -4.26 -10.96 -5.71
N SER A 330 -5.17 -11.94 -5.75
CA SER A 330 -5.44 -12.81 -4.60
C SER A 330 -4.42 -13.93 -4.51
N VAL A 331 -3.87 -14.13 -3.33
CA VAL A 331 -2.90 -15.20 -3.04
C VAL A 331 -3.54 -16.25 -2.16
N LEU A 332 -3.62 -17.49 -2.65
CA LEU A 332 -4.38 -18.58 -2.05
C LEU A 332 -3.44 -19.77 -1.77
N GLY A 333 -3.32 -20.15 -0.49
CA GLY A 333 -2.56 -21.33 -0.09
C GLY A 333 -3.42 -22.59 0.00
N ALA A 334 -2.87 -23.75 -0.32
CA ALA A 334 -3.52 -25.03 -0.07
C ALA A 334 -2.48 -26.13 0.16
N THR A 335 -2.72 -27.04 1.10
CA THR A 335 -1.86 -28.22 1.33
C THR A 335 -2.07 -29.31 0.27
N GLY A 336 -3.21 -29.28 -0.43
CA GLY A 336 -3.56 -30.20 -1.51
C GLY A 336 -4.71 -29.68 -2.39
N PRO A 337 -5.14 -30.42 -3.42
CA PRO A 337 -6.18 -29.98 -4.34
C PRO A 337 -7.56 -29.86 -3.69
N GLU A 338 -7.87 -30.71 -2.70
CA GLU A 338 -9.14 -30.70 -1.97
C GLU A 338 -9.12 -29.80 -0.71
N ASP A 339 -8.02 -29.11 -0.45
CA ASP A 339 -7.92 -28.17 0.67
C ASP A 339 -8.46 -26.80 0.24
N GLY A 340 -9.53 -26.36 0.89
CA GLY A 340 -10.11 -25.04 0.73
C GLY A 340 -9.95 -24.14 1.96
N ALA A 341 -9.28 -24.60 3.03
CA ALA A 341 -9.13 -23.84 4.27
C ALA A 341 -8.20 -22.63 4.12
N GLY A 342 -7.29 -22.65 3.14
CA GLY A 342 -6.34 -21.55 2.94
C GLY A 342 -5.16 -21.56 3.92
N VAL A 343 -5.11 -22.55 4.83
CA VAL A 343 -4.16 -22.55 5.95
C VAL A 343 -2.84 -23.21 5.53
N ILE A 344 -1.77 -22.43 5.53
CA ILE A 344 -0.41 -22.93 5.29
C ILE A 344 0.26 -23.26 6.62
N ALA A 345 0.35 -24.54 6.96
CA ALA A 345 1.01 -25.01 8.17
C ALA A 345 2.32 -25.78 7.87
N PRO A 346 3.36 -25.65 8.71
CA PRO A 346 4.58 -26.43 8.54
C PRO A 346 4.36 -27.89 8.96
N ILE A 347 4.87 -28.82 8.16
CA ILE A 347 4.95 -30.24 8.50
C ILE A 347 6.10 -30.42 9.50
N LEU A 348 5.75 -30.58 10.78
CA LEU A 348 6.71 -30.87 11.84
C LEU A 348 7.03 -32.36 11.86
N ARG A 349 8.22 -32.76 11.36
CA ARG A 349 8.73 -34.11 11.60
C ARG A 349 9.12 -34.24 13.07
N ARG A 350 8.23 -34.84 13.87
CA ARG A 350 8.59 -35.36 15.19
C ARG A 350 9.55 -36.53 14.94
N TYR A 351 10.83 -36.36 15.26
CA TYR A 351 11.80 -37.46 15.26
C TYR A 351 11.36 -38.45 16.34
N GLY A 352 10.53 -39.41 15.95
CA GLY A 352 10.04 -40.51 16.77
C GLY A 352 10.17 -41.78 15.96
N GLY A 353 11.40 -42.23 15.78
CA GLY A 353 11.63 -43.65 15.52
C GLY A 353 11.40 -44.37 16.83
N ALA A 354 10.25 -45.02 16.95
CA ALA A 354 10.06 -46.14 17.85
C ALA A 354 11.03 -47.25 17.42
N GLY A 355 12.28 -47.15 17.87
CA GLY A 355 13.17 -48.28 18.03
C GLY A 355 13.17 -48.60 19.52
N GLU A 356 12.39 -49.60 19.92
CA GLU A 356 12.62 -50.29 21.18
C GLU A 356 14.07 -50.77 21.21
N GLY A 357 14.86 -50.29 22.17
CA GLY A 357 16.17 -50.86 22.46
C GLY A 357 17.26 -49.83 22.76
N GLY A 358 17.54 -49.68 24.06
CA GLY A 358 18.91 -49.44 24.52
C GLY A 358 19.33 -48.00 24.79
N ASP A 359 19.69 -47.76 26.06
CA ASP A 359 20.61 -46.74 26.56
C ASP A 359 20.21 -45.25 26.50
N GLY A 360 19.54 -44.81 27.58
CA GLY A 360 20.18 -44.10 28.71
C GLY A 360 21.00 -42.81 28.49
N GLY A 361 21.21 -42.35 27.26
CA GLY A 361 22.03 -41.18 26.96
C GLY A 361 21.21 -39.89 26.89
N LYS A 362 21.61 -38.84 27.62
CA LYS A 362 21.10 -37.45 27.55
C LYS A 362 21.30 -36.86 26.14
N ALA A 363 20.48 -37.27 25.17
CA ALA A 363 20.46 -36.68 23.84
C ALA A 363 19.75 -35.33 23.92
N ALA A 364 20.51 -34.24 23.80
CA ALA A 364 19.98 -32.89 23.67
C ALA A 364 18.86 -32.88 22.61
N ARG A 365 17.64 -32.50 23.02
CA ARG A 365 16.45 -32.37 22.17
C ARG A 365 16.81 -31.52 20.95
N ARG A 366 17.11 -32.15 19.81
CA ARG A 366 17.34 -31.44 18.55
C ARG A 366 16.03 -30.71 18.20
N PRO A 367 16.07 -29.42 17.84
CA PRO A 367 14.88 -28.68 17.48
C PRO A 367 14.18 -29.36 16.29
N ALA A 368 12.86 -29.47 16.36
CA ALA A 368 12.04 -30.08 15.32
C ALA A 368 12.33 -29.37 13.98
N ARG A 369 12.75 -30.14 12.97
CA ARG A 369 12.99 -29.60 11.63
C ARG A 369 11.64 -29.54 10.91
N GLY A 370 11.00 -28.36 10.96
CA GLY A 370 9.82 -28.06 10.14
C GLY A 370 10.15 -27.94 8.66
N ARG A 371 9.23 -28.38 7.81
CA ARG A 371 9.23 -28.12 6.37
C ARG A 371 7.85 -27.68 5.93
N TYR A 372 7.79 -26.75 4.98
CA TYR A 372 6.58 -26.42 4.27
C TYR A 372 6.48 -27.24 3.00
N LYS A 373 5.28 -27.76 2.74
CA LYS A 373 4.89 -28.35 1.46
C LYS A 373 3.45 -27.93 1.19
N PHE A 374 3.27 -27.01 0.26
CA PHE A 374 1.96 -26.48 -0.10
C PHE A 374 1.94 -26.05 -1.57
N GLU A 375 0.74 -25.83 -2.08
CA GLU A 375 0.42 -25.25 -3.37
C GLU A 375 0.04 -23.79 -3.15
N LEU A 376 0.63 -22.89 -3.94
CA LEU A 376 0.28 -21.48 -3.93
C LEU A 376 -0.40 -21.16 -5.25
N ALA A 377 -1.69 -20.84 -5.19
CA ALA A 377 -2.43 -20.31 -6.32
C ALA A 377 -2.52 -18.78 -6.23
N VAL A 378 -2.46 -18.12 -7.38
CA VAL A 378 -2.59 -16.67 -7.47
C VAL A 378 -3.63 -16.35 -8.54
N VAL A 379 -4.60 -15.51 -8.21
CA VAL A 379 -5.75 -15.17 -9.07
C VAL A 379 -5.72 -13.69 -9.41
N ASN A 380 -5.77 -13.36 -10.71
CA ASN A 380 -5.96 -11.97 -11.16
C ASN A 380 -7.45 -11.62 -11.07
N ASN A 381 -7.80 -10.75 -10.12
CA ASN A 381 -9.17 -10.30 -9.94
C ASN A 381 -9.51 -9.04 -10.73
N SER A 382 -8.55 -8.42 -11.42
CA SER A 382 -8.78 -7.21 -12.20
C SER A 382 -9.20 -7.50 -13.63
N ALA A 383 -9.88 -6.55 -14.25
CA ALA A 383 -10.24 -6.55 -15.67
C ALA A 383 -9.03 -6.41 -16.61
N GLU A 384 -7.89 -5.98 -16.07
CA GLU A 384 -6.66 -5.77 -16.82
C GLU A 384 -5.78 -7.03 -16.73
N PRO A 385 -5.12 -7.44 -17.82
CA PRO A 385 -4.11 -8.50 -17.75
C PRO A 385 -2.90 -8.03 -16.92
N LEU A 386 -2.33 -8.94 -16.13
CA LEU A 386 -1.11 -8.67 -15.36
C LEU A 386 0.09 -9.32 -16.03
N SER A 387 1.03 -8.52 -16.52
CA SER A 387 2.26 -8.99 -17.14
C SER A 387 3.37 -9.17 -16.10
N ASP A 388 4.13 -10.26 -16.20
CA ASP A 388 5.43 -10.45 -15.54
C ASP A 388 5.45 -10.07 -14.06
N PHE A 389 4.77 -10.85 -13.22
CA PHE A 389 4.68 -10.56 -11.79
C PHE A 389 5.47 -11.56 -10.95
N ARG A 390 5.92 -11.09 -9.78
CA ARG A 390 6.57 -11.91 -8.77
C ARG A 390 5.76 -12.01 -7.47
N VAL A 391 5.88 -13.16 -6.82
CA VAL A 391 5.49 -13.34 -5.41
C VAL A 391 6.74 -13.71 -4.62
N LEU A 392 7.06 -12.93 -3.59
CA LEU A 392 8.18 -13.19 -2.71
C LEU A 392 7.72 -14.07 -1.54
N LEU A 393 8.41 -15.19 -1.34
CA LEU A 393 8.22 -16.08 -0.21
C LEU A 393 9.44 -16.00 0.71
N THR A 394 9.21 -15.66 1.97
CA THR A 394 10.26 -15.58 2.99
C THR A 394 10.04 -16.67 4.02
N PHE A 395 10.95 -17.65 4.05
CA PHE A 395 10.92 -18.74 5.02
C PHE A 395 11.88 -18.46 6.15
N ALA A 396 11.48 -18.76 7.39
CA ALA A 396 12.35 -18.68 8.55
C ALA A 396 12.14 -19.88 9.50
N ARG A 397 13.14 -20.14 10.33
CA ARG A 397 13.04 -21.09 11.46
C ARG A 397 13.12 -20.32 12.76
N ARG A 398 12.40 -20.76 13.80
CA ARG A 398 12.67 -20.27 15.15
C ARG A 398 13.82 -21.05 15.79
N ASN A 399 14.81 -20.33 16.32
CA ASN A 399 15.86 -20.93 17.13
C ASN A 399 15.33 -21.28 18.54
N HIS A 400 16.19 -21.84 19.40
CA HIS A 400 15.83 -22.20 20.77
C HIS A 400 15.47 -21.00 21.67
N ARG A 401 15.81 -19.77 21.25
CA ARG A 401 15.46 -18.51 21.91
C ARG A 401 14.18 -17.89 21.34
N GLY A 402 13.56 -18.54 20.35
CA GLY A 402 12.39 -18.03 19.66
C GLY A 402 12.69 -16.99 18.56
N GLU A 403 13.95 -16.68 18.28
CA GLU A 403 14.33 -15.71 17.25
C GLU A 403 14.30 -16.35 15.85
N ARG A 404 14.01 -15.53 14.83
CA ARG A 404 14.07 -15.95 13.42
C ARG A 404 15.52 -16.20 13.00
N ALA A 405 15.79 -17.40 12.52
CA ALA A 405 17.09 -17.83 12.02
C ALA A 405 16.93 -18.59 10.70
N GLY A 406 17.99 -18.61 9.88
CA GLY A 406 17.98 -19.32 8.60
C GLY A 406 16.96 -18.78 7.61
N ILE A 407 16.84 -17.45 7.54
CA ILE A 407 15.93 -16.76 6.62
C ILE A 407 16.33 -17.10 5.18
N THR A 408 15.37 -17.57 4.39
CA THR A 408 15.55 -17.90 2.99
C THR A 408 14.45 -17.25 2.18
N GLU A 409 14.83 -16.43 1.21
CA GLU A 409 13.89 -15.76 0.32
C GLU A 409 13.82 -16.48 -1.04
N ARG A 410 12.60 -16.64 -1.55
CA ARG A 410 12.35 -17.25 -2.86
C ARG A 410 11.35 -16.43 -3.63
N GLY A 411 11.76 -15.93 -4.80
CA GLY A 411 10.86 -15.33 -5.77
C GLY A 411 10.18 -16.40 -6.60
N LEU A 412 8.85 -16.42 -6.60
CA LEU A 412 8.05 -17.12 -7.59
C LEU A 412 7.72 -16.12 -8.69
N PHE A 413 8.29 -16.34 -9.88
CA PHE A 413 8.08 -15.47 -11.03
C PHE A 413 7.12 -16.15 -12.01
N TRP A 414 6.16 -15.39 -12.52
CA TRP A 414 5.34 -15.79 -13.66
C TRP A 414 5.76 -14.96 -14.87
N GLU A 415 6.23 -15.64 -15.91
CA GLU A 415 6.57 -15.01 -17.19
C GLU A 415 5.34 -15.00 -18.09
N GLY A 416 4.98 -13.82 -18.60
CA GLY A 416 3.84 -13.62 -19.48
C GLY A 416 2.62 -13.01 -18.79
N GLU A 417 1.53 -12.97 -19.55
CA GLU A 417 0.30 -12.31 -19.13
C GLU A 417 -0.62 -13.27 -18.36
N LEU A 418 -1.05 -12.83 -17.18
CA LEU A 418 -2.15 -13.44 -16.45
C LEU A 418 -3.45 -12.70 -16.77
N ALA A 419 -4.25 -13.29 -17.66
CA ALA A 419 -5.51 -12.71 -18.09
C ALA A 419 -6.52 -12.53 -16.93
N PRO A 420 -7.52 -11.64 -17.09
CA PRO A 420 -8.57 -11.40 -16.10
C PRO A 420 -9.27 -12.68 -15.65
N GLY A 421 -9.45 -12.85 -14.34
CA GLY A 421 -10.12 -14.02 -13.76
C GLY A 421 -9.41 -15.34 -14.08
N ARG A 422 -8.09 -15.32 -14.30
CA ARG A 422 -7.27 -16.52 -14.43
C ARG A 422 -6.40 -16.71 -13.20
N ALA A 423 -6.00 -17.95 -13.00
CA ALA A 423 -5.15 -18.34 -11.89
C ALA A 423 -3.89 -19.05 -12.38
N VAL A 424 -2.76 -18.76 -11.74
CA VAL A 424 -1.52 -19.52 -11.88
C VAL A 424 -1.21 -20.22 -10.58
N LYS A 425 -0.33 -21.21 -10.61
CA LYS A 425 -0.04 -22.03 -9.43
C LYS A 425 1.39 -22.49 -9.40
N TRP A 426 1.98 -22.50 -8.20
CA TRP A 426 3.26 -23.09 -7.90
C TRP A 426 3.16 -24.16 -6.82
N HIS A 427 3.94 -25.23 -6.99
CA HIS A 427 4.24 -26.16 -5.90
C HIS A 427 5.44 -25.65 -5.10
N VAL A 428 5.28 -25.51 -3.80
CA VAL A 428 6.29 -24.92 -2.91
C VAL A 428 6.71 -25.94 -1.86
N GLU A 429 7.98 -26.33 -1.89
CA GLU A 429 8.64 -27.07 -0.81
C GLU A 429 9.84 -26.26 -0.31
N ALA A 430 9.88 -26.00 0.99
CA ALA A 430 10.94 -25.23 1.62
C ALA A 430 11.13 -25.61 3.10
N PRO A 431 12.37 -25.56 3.63
CA PRO A 431 12.60 -25.70 5.05
C PRO A 431 12.10 -24.46 5.82
N GLY A 432 11.45 -24.65 6.97
CA GLY A 432 10.96 -23.52 7.75
C GLY A 432 9.91 -23.92 8.78
N THR A 433 9.72 -23.04 9.77
CA THR A 433 8.59 -23.08 10.69
C THR A 433 7.72 -21.82 10.58
N GLU A 434 8.18 -20.84 9.81
CA GLU A 434 7.44 -19.63 9.45
C GLU A 434 7.56 -19.37 7.95
N VAL A 435 6.49 -18.85 7.36
CA VAL A 435 6.44 -18.38 5.98
C VAL A 435 5.71 -17.04 5.93
N GLN A 436 6.25 -16.11 5.14
CA GLN A 436 5.62 -14.83 4.80
C GLN A 436 5.52 -14.76 3.27
N ILE A 437 4.38 -14.28 2.78
CA ILE A 437 4.06 -14.24 1.35
C ILE A 437 3.73 -12.81 0.95
N GLU A 438 4.47 -12.26 0.00
CA GLU A 438 4.35 -10.87 -0.43
C GLU A 438 4.21 -10.80 -1.95
N PRO A 439 3.01 -10.50 -2.48
CA PRO A 439 2.84 -10.26 -3.91
C PRO A 439 3.46 -8.92 -4.32
N GLU A 440 4.10 -8.87 -5.49
CA GLU A 440 4.63 -7.63 -6.07
C GLU A 440 3.51 -6.67 -6.50
N VAL A 441 2.47 -7.22 -7.13
CA VAL A 441 1.27 -6.46 -7.50
C VAL A 441 0.44 -6.24 -6.24
N THR A 442 0.37 -4.98 -5.82
CA THR A 442 -0.39 -4.54 -4.65
C THR A 442 -1.48 -3.55 -5.06
N GLY A 443 -2.60 -3.55 -4.34
CA GLY A 443 -3.74 -2.68 -4.62
C GLY A 443 -5.05 -3.44 -4.46
N MET A 444 -6.15 -2.68 -4.34
CA MET A 444 -7.50 -3.21 -4.20
C MET A 444 -8.33 -2.90 -5.45
N LEU A 445 -9.33 -3.73 -5.72
CA LEU A 445 -10.38 -3.47 -6.70
C LEU A 445 -11.25 -2.31 -6.20
N GLY A 446 -11.67 -1.45 -7.12
CA GLY A 446 -12.46 -0.25 -6.82
C GLY A 446 -11.82 1.02 -7.38
N GLY A 447 -12.63 2.09 -7.47
CA GLY A 447 -12.20 3.39 -8.00
C GLY A 447 -11.90 3.38 -9.49
N ARG A 448 -10.67 2.96 -9.86
CA ARG A 448 -10.18 2.97 -11.25
C ARG A 448 -10.00 1.59 -11.86
N ILE A 449 -9.78 0.57 -11.04
CA ILE A 449 -9.50 -0.79 -11.51
C ILE A 449 -10.79 -1.59 -11.42
N ALA A 450 -11.33 -1.91 -12.59
CA ALA A 450 -12.51 -2.74 -12.70
C ALA A 450 -12.18 -4.19 -12.31
N PRO A 451 -13.14 -4.91 -11.72
CA PRO A 451 -13.03 -6.35 -11.48
C PRO A 451 -13.01 -7.12 -12.82
N ALA A 452 -12.40 -8.30 -12.83
CA ALA A 452 -12.51 -9.23 -13.95
C ALA A 452 -13.99 -9.56 -14.25
N PRO A 453 -14.36 -9.89 -15.48
CA PRO A 453 -15.75 -10.20 -15.81
C PRO A 453 -16.22 -11.46 -15.07
N PRO A 454 -17.51 -11.54 -14.69
CA PRO A 454 -18.04 -12.67 -13.94
C PRO A 454 -17.89 -14.00 -14.69
N ASP A 455 -17.93 -14.00 -16.03
CA ASP A 455 -17.71 -15.19 -16.85
C ASP A 455 -16.31 -15.79 -16.65
N ALA A 456 -15.29 -14.97 -16.40
CA ALA A 456 -13.95 -15.46 -16.12
C ALA A 456 -13.89 -16.18 -14.76
N PHE A 457 -14.58 -15.65 -13.74
CA PHE A 457 -14.70 -16.33 -12.45
C PHE A 457 -15.58 -17.58 -12.54
N PHE A 458 -16.62 -17.58 -13.36
CA PHE A 458 -17.43 -18.77 -13.58
C PHE A 458 -16.59 -19.92 -14.14
N GLU A 459 -15.67 -19.67 -15.08
CA GLU A 459 -14.73 -20.69 -15.53
C GLU A 459 -13.79 -21.19 -14.42
N LEU A 460 -13.40 -20.35 -13.46
CA LEU A 460 -12.60 -20.77 -12.30
C LEU A 460 -13.35 -21.70 -11.32
N THR A 461 -14.68 -21.78 -11.38
CA THR A 461 -15.45 -22.75 -10.58
C THR A 461 -15.14 -24.20 -10.96
N ARG A 462 -14.58 -24.42 -12.17
CA ARG A 462 -14.10 -25.72 -12.66
C ARG A 462 -12.64 -26.01 -12.33
N ALA A 463 -11.96 -25.10 -11.63
CA ALA A 463 -10.56 -25.28 -11.27
C ALA A 463 -10.35 -26.54 -10.43
N ARG A 464 -9.23 -27.23 -10.65
CA ARG A 464 -8.87 -28.44 -9.89
C ARG A 464 -8.75 -28.19 -8.38
N TYR A 465 -8.39 -26.97 -7.98
CA TYR A 465 -8.11 -26.63 -6.59
C TYR A 465 -9.34 -26.04 -5.91
N ARG A 466 -9.75 -26.65 -4.79
CA ARG A 466 -10.92 -26.25 -4.02
C ARG A 466 -10.83 -24.80 -3.54
N VAL A 467 -9.69 -24.35 -3.01
CA VAL A 467 -9.50 -22.93 -2.60
C VAL A 467 -9.75 -21.95 -3.75
N VAL A 468 -9.38 -22.30 -4.99
CA VAL A 468 -9.62 -21.46 -6.17
C VAL A 468 -11.11 -21.43 -6.54
N ARG A 469 -11.80 -22.57 -6.40
CA ARG A 469 -13.26 -22.66 -6.60
C ARG A 469 -14.04 -21.86 -5.54
N ILE A 470 -13.59 -21.89 -4.28
CA ILE A 470 -14.16 -21.07 -3.20
C ILE A 470 -13.97 -19.59 -3.52
N HIS A 471 -12.76 -19.18 -3.94
CA HIS A 471 -12.49 -17.81 -4.38
C HIS A 471 -13.35 -17.40 -5.58
N ALA A 472 -13.54 -18.29 -6.55
CA ALA A 472 -14.43 -18.06 -7.68
C ALA A 472 -15.89 -17.82 -7.25
N ALA A 473 -16.41 -18.66 -6.34
CA ALA A 473 -17.75 -18.47 -5.78
C ALA A 473 -17.88 -17.14 -5.01
N MET A 474 -16.84 -16.76 -4.25
CA MET A 474 -16.77 -15.45 -3.58
C MET A 474 -16.83 -14.30 -4.59
N MET A 475 -16.07 -14.36 -5.69
CA MET A 475 -16.06 -13.31 -6.70
C MET A 475 -17.39 -13.25 -7.48
N LEU A 476 -18.02 -14.39 -7.79
CA LEU A 476 -19.36 -14.40 -8.37
C LEU A 476 -20.39 -13.76 -7.42
N ALA A 477 -20.29 -14.04 -6.11
CA ALA A 477 -21.14 -13.40 -5.10
C ALA A 477 -20.89 -11.88 -5.02
N TRP A 478 -19.63 -11.45 -5.12
CA TRP A 478 -19.24 -10.04 -5.19
C TRP A 478 -19.87 -9.33 -6.40
N HIS A 479 -19.96 -10.01 -7.55
CA HIS A 479 -20.62 -9.52 -8.77
C HIS A 479 -22.14 -9.58 -8.72
N ARG A 480 -22.74 -10.16 -7.66
CA ARG A 480 -24.17 -10.48 -7.60
C ARG A 480 -24.61 -11.37 -8.78
N ASP A 481 -23.72 -12.24 -9.25
CA ASP A 481 -24.02 -13.15 -10.36
C ASP A 481 -24.92 -14.30 -9.87
N PRO A 482 -26.04 -14.61 -10.54
CA PRO A 482 -26.96 -15.68 -10.11
C PRO A 482 -26.30 -17.06 -10.07
N ARG A 483 -25.24 -17.29 -10.87
CA ARG A 483 -24.47 -18.55 -10.90
C ARG A 483 -23.64 -18.76 -9.63
N ALA A 484 -23.47 -17.74 -8.79
CA ALA A 484 -22.78 -17.86 -7.51
C ALA A 484 -23.42 -18.92 -6.60
N HIS A 485 -24.75 -19.06 -6.63
CA HIS A 485 -25.46 -20.06 -5.84
C HIS A 485 -25.12 -21.49 -6.29
N GLU A 486 -25.12 -21.75 -7.60
CA GLU A 486 -24.75 -23.06 -8.16
C GLU A 486 -23.27 -23.39 -7.85
N ALA A 487 -22.38 -22.42 -8.01
CA ALA A 487 -20.97 -22.56 -7.66
C ALA A 487 -20.80 -22.93 -6.18
N LEU A 488 -21.57 -22.29 -5.29
CA LEU A 488 -21.56 -22.58 -3.86
C LEU A 488 -22.10 -23.99 -3.55
N LEU A 489 -23.18 -24.43 -4.19
CA LEU A 489 -23.72 -25.78 -4.02
C LEU A 489 -22.71 -26.86 -4.46
N SER A 490 -21.93 -26.60 -5.52
CA SER A 490 -20.88 -27.51 -5.98
C SER A 490 -19.73 -27.70 -4.99
N LEU A 491 -19.61 -26.81 -4.00
CA LEU A 491 -18.60 -26.88 -2.95
C LEU A 491 -19.08 -27.69 -1.75
N LEU A 492 -20.34 -28.10 -1.66
CA LEU A 492 -20.84 -28.89 -0.54
C LEU A 492 -20.50 -30.39 -0.70
N PRO A 493 -20.26 -31.12 0.42
CA PRO A 493 -20.23 -30.64 1.80
C PRO A 493 -18.96 -29.82 2.12
N ALA A 494 -19.08 -28.91 3.07
CA ALA A 494 -17.97 -28.09 3.55
C ALA A 494 -17.13 -28.83 4.59
N ALA A 495 -15.80 -28.64 4.56
CA ALA A 495 -14.98 -29.00 5.71
C ALA A 495 -15.24 -28.00 6.87
N PRO A 496 -15.04 -28.40 8.14
CA PRO A 496 -15.28 -27.51 9.29
C PRO A 496 -14.50 -26.19 9.21
N GLU A 497 -13.28 -26.23 8.65
CA GLU A 497 -12.41 -25.07 8.46
C GLU A 497 -12.92 -24.10 7.38
N GLU A 498 -13.79 -24.57 6.47
CA GLU A 498 -14.34 -23.82 5.35
C GLU A 498 -15.75 -23.28 5.62
N GLU A 499 -16.46 -23.88 6.58
CA GLU A 499 -17.89 -23.62 6.86
C GLU A 499 -18.16 -22.14 7.10
N ALA A 500 -17.29 -21.45 7.85
CA ALA A 500 -17.42 -20.02 8.10
C ALA A 500 -17.34 -19.20 6.80
N THR A 501 -16.38 -19.49 5.93
CA THR A 501 -16.20 -18.79 4.65
C THR A 501 -17.36 -19.09 3.70
N LEU A 502 -17.77 -20.35 3.59
CA LEU A 502 -18.88 -20.76 2.71
C LEU A 502 -20.22 -20.22 3.20
N SER A 503 -20.43 -20.13 4.51
CA SER A 503 -21.60 -19.49 5.11
C SER A 503 -21.64 -17.99 4.82
N ARG A 504 -20.50 -17.29 4.87
CA ARG A 504 -20.39 -15.88 4.46
C ARG A 504 -20.73 -15.69 2.98
N ILE A 505 -20.21 -16.55 2.10
CA ILE A 505 -20.54 -16.52 0.67
C ILE A 505 -22.04 -16.76 0.49
N ARG A 506 -22.61 -17.74 1.18
CA ARG A 506 -24.05 -18.04 1.14
C ARG A 506 -24.90 -16.81 1.45
N ARG A 507 -24.59 -16.12 2.54
CA ARG A 507 -25.29 -14.90 2.95
C ARG A 507 -25.15 -13.79 1.90
N ALA A 508 -23.97 -13.62 1.32
CA ALA A 508 -23.76 -12.62 0.28
C ALA A 508 -24.49 -12.93 -1.05
N THR A 509 -24.74 -14.21 -1.33
CA THR A 509 -25.55 -14.68 -2.47
C THR A 509 -27.05 -14.65 -2.23
N ALA A 510 -27.51 -14.29 -1.02
CA ALA A 510 -28.93 -14.26 -0.71
C ALA A 510 -29.68 -13.29 -1.65
N GLU A 511 -30.95 -13.59 -1.90
CA GLU A 511 -31.78 -12.73 -2.73
C GLU A 511 -31.92 -11.33 -2.10
N VAL A 512 -32.14 -11.28 -0.79
CA VAL A 512 -32.18 -10.05 -0.01
C VAL A 512 -30.89 -9.90 0.80
N VAL A 513 -30.22 -8.76 0.64
CA VAL A 513 -28.92 -8.51 1.29
C VAL A 513 -28.84 -7.12 1.92
N PRO A 514 -28.13 -6.96 3.05
CA PRO A 514 -27.71 -5.66 3.51
C PRO A 514 -26.56 -5.18 2.60
N CYS A 515 -26.66 -3.98 2.03
CA CYS A 515 -25.68 -3.44 1.07
C CYS A 515 -24.84 -2.30 1.64
N SER A 516 -25.34 -1.66 2.70
CA SER A 516 -24.61 -0.69 3.49
C SER A 516 -25.13 -0.74 4.91
N VAL A 517 -24.23 -0.94 5.86
CA VAL A 517 -24.52 -0.95 7.29
C VAL A 517 -23.69 0.12 7.97
N ARG A 518 -24.34 0.99 8.74
CA ARG A 518 -23.68 2.03 9.53
C ARG A 518 -24.37 2.16 10.88
N VAL A 519 -23.59 2.50 11.90
CA VAL A 519 -24.13 2.86 13.21
C VAL A 519 -24.05 4.37 13.36
N GLU A 520 -25.22 5.01 13.49
CA GLU A 520 -25.37 6.45 13.66
C GLU A 520 -26.21 6.68 14.93
N GLU A 521 -25.67 7.42 15.92
CA GLU A 521 -26.41 7.84 17.13
C GLU A 521 -27.07 6.67 17.92
N GLY A 522 -26.43 5.51 18.01
CA GLY A 522 -27.00 4.33 18.68
C GLY A 522 -28.17 3.69 17.92
N ARG A 523 -28.27 3.96 16.61
CA ARG A 523 -29.19 3.29 15.69
C ARG A 523 -28.40 2.61 14.59
N LEU A 524 -28.88 1.45 14.19
CA LEU A 524 -28.38 0.72 13.04
C LEU A 524 -29.12 1.25 11.81
N ARG A 525 -28.37 1.88 10.90
CA ARG A 525 -28.84 2.29 9.59
C ARG A 525 -28.37 1.24 8.59
N ALA A 526 -29.31 0.51 8.01
CA ALA A 526 -29.02 -0.53 7.02
C ALA A 526 -29.80 -0.26 5.74
N CYS A 527 -29.14 -0.38 4.60
CA CYS A 527 -29.82 -0.42 3.31
C CYS A 527 -30.01 -1.89 2.90
N LEU A 528 -31.27 -2.32 2.73
CA LEU A 528 -31.63 -3.68 2.36
C LEU A 528 -32.02 -3.70 0.88
N PHE A 529 -31.30 -4.48 0.09
CA PHE A 529 -31.58 -4.66 -1.34
C PHE A 529 -32.27 -5.98 -1.59
N ASN A 530 -33.42 -5.96 -2.26
CA ASN A 530 -34.11 -7.17 -2.70
C ASN A 530 -33.82 -7.44 -4.17
N GLY A 531 -32.93 -8.41 -4.44
CA GLY A 531 -32.59 -8.86 -5.79
C GLY A 531 -33.47 -9.99 -6.33
N SER A 532 -34.54 -10.39 -5.62
CA SER A 532 -35.45 -11.44 -6.10
C SER A 532 -36.42 -10.92 -7.17
N VAL A 533 -37.18 -11.83 -7.77
CA VAL A 533 -38.22 -11.52 -8.76
C VAL A 533 -39.57 -11.11 -8.14
N ALA A 534 -39.69 -11.14 -6.81
CA ALA A 534 -40.94 -10.87 -6.10
C ALA A 534 -40.72 -9.92 -4.90
N PRO A 535 -41.71 -9.07 -4.56
CA PRO A 535 -41.60 -8.26 -3.36
C PRO A 535 -41.56 -9.16 -2.11
N GLN A 536 -40.70 -8.82 -1.16
CA GLN A 536 -40.52 -9.61 0.07
C GLN A 536 -41.23 -8.93 1.24
N ARG A 537 -41.92 -9.74 2.05
CA ARG A 537 -42.63 -9.33 3.28
C ARG A 537 -42.12 -10.18 4.45
N GLY A 538 -42.32 -9.73 5.69
CA GLY A 538 -41.90 -10.50 6.86
C GLY A 538 -40.38 -10.70 6.92
N VAL A 539 -39.61 -9.67 6.56
CA VAL A 539 -38.16 -9.75 6.52
C VAL A 539 -37.61 -9.45 7.91
N THR A 540 -36.69 -10.27 8.41
CA THR A 540 -35.99 -10.05 9.68
C THR A 540 -34.51 -9.87 9.42
N LEU A 541 -33.95 -8.75 9.85
CA LEU A 541 -32.50 -8.55 9.88
C LEU A 541 -31.96 -9.16 11.16
N ARG A 542 -30.98 -10.05 11.07
CA ARG A 542 -30.39 -10.76 12.22
C ARG A 542 -28.88 -10.55 12.27
N GLU A 543 -28.33 -10.36 13.45
CA GLU A 543 -26.88 -10.36 13.69
C GLU A 543 -26.34 -11.79 13.64
N VAL A 544 -25.24 -12.01 12.93
CA VAL A 544 -24.55 -13.30 12.96
C VAL A 544 -23.67 -13.31 14.21
N ALA A 545 -23.88 -14.29 15.10
CA ALA A 545 -23.13 -14.36 16.35
C ALA A 545 -21.63 -14.53 16.08
N ALA A 546 -20.83 -13.56 16.54
CA ALA A 546 -19.37 -13.60 16.45
C ALA A 546 -18.72 -14.47 17.54
N ASP A 547 -19.34 -14.53 18.73
CA ASP A 547 -18.82 -15.22 19.91
C ASP A 547 -19.85 -16.16 20.54
N GLU A 548 -19.37 -17.30 21.05
CA GLU A 548 -20.14 -18.23 21.89
C GLU A 548 -20.52 -17.54 23.21
N GLY A 549 -21.68 -16.87 23.25
CA GLY A 549 -22.21 -16.33 24.51
C GLY A 549 -23.18 -15.15 24.38
N ARG A 550 -23.18 -14.43 23.26
CA ARG A 550 -24.15 -13.35 23.02
C ARG A 550 -25.28 -13.85 22.11
N ALA A 551 -26.51 -13.76 22.59
CA ALA A 551 -27.67 -14.05 21.77
C ALA A 551 -27.73 -13.06 20.59
N PRO A 552 -27.84 -13.54 19.33
CA PRO A 552 -27.88 -12.67 18.17
C PRO A 552 -29.12 -11.77 18.23
N ARG A 553 -28.91 -10.47 18.01
CA ARG A 553 -30.01 -9.50 17.92
C ARG A 553 -30.77 -9.71 16.61
N ALA A 554 -32.09 -9.56 16.66
CA ALA A 554 -32.95 -9.69 15.49
C ALA A 554 -33.94 -8.52 15.46
N TRP A 555 -34.14 -7.97 14.26
CA TRP A 555 -34.98 -6.81 14.01
C TRP A 555 -35.98 -7.15 12.90
N PRO A 556 -37.27 -7.28 13.22
CA PRO A 556 -38.29 -7.43 12.19
C PRO A 556 -38.41 -6.11 11.40
N ILE A 557 -38.48 -6.22 10.09
CA ILE A 557 -38.63 -5.10 9.17
C ILE A 557 -40.11 -5.02 8.78
N PRO A 558 -40.88 -4.03 9.29
CA PRO A 558 -42.31 -3.93 9.05
C PRO A 558 -42.66 -3.37 7.66
N ALA A 559 -41.75 -3.50 6.69
CA ALA A 559 -41.88 -2.91 5.36
C ALA A 559 -41.77 -3.98 4.27
N ILE A 560 -42.43 -3.71 3.15
CA ILE A 560 -42.32 -4.50 1.94
C ILE A 560 -41.04 -4.07 1.23
N LEU A 561 -40.16 -5.03 0.90
CA LEU A 561 -38.97 -4.75 0.08
C LEU A 561 -39.33 -4.91 -1.40
N PRO A 562 -39.36 -3.82 -2.20
CA PRO A 562 -39.68 -3.88 -3.62
C PRO A 562 -38.59 -4.63 -4.41
N VAL A 563 -38.98 -5.16 -5.57
CA VAL A 563 -38.09 -5.90 -6.46
C VAL A 563 -37.04 -4.98 -7.07
N HIS A 564 -35.77 -5.38 -7.00
CA HIS A 564 -34.62 -4.66 -7.52
C HIS A 564 -34.42 -3.25 -6.95
N GLU A 565 -34.95 -3.00 -5.76
CA GLU A 565 -34.85 -1.72 -5.08
C GLU A 565 -34.22 -1.90 -3.68
N GLY A 566 -33.45 -0.89 -3.29
CA GLY A 566 -32.86 -0.77 -1.95
C GLY A 566 -33.75 0.07 -1.05
N VAL A 567 -34.03 -0.42 0.15
CA VAL A 567 -34.82 0.28 1.17
C VAL A 567 -33.95 0.54 2.38
N GLU A 568 -33.86 1.80 2.79
CA GLU A 568 -33.17 2.20 4.00
C GLU A 568 -34.06 1.93 5.22
N VAL A 569 -33.54 1.15 6.18
CA VAL A 569 -34.16 0.88 7.46
C VAL A 569 -33.31 1.46 8.59
N ARG A 570 -33.99 1.97 9.63
CA ARG A 570 -33.35 2.49 10.84
C ARG A 570 -33.88 1.70 12.03
N LEU A 571 -32.97 1.00 12.71
CA LEU A 571 -33.30 0.04 13.74
C LEU A 571 -32.64 0.47 15.07
N PRO A 572 -33.31 0.25 16.21
CA PRO A 572 -32.71 0.55 17.51
C PRO A 572 -31.52 -0.37 17.79
N LEU A 573 -30.39 0.19 18.20
CA LEU A 573 -29.21 -0.57 18.63
C LEU A 573 -29.06 -0.43 20.15
N GLU A 574 -29.67 -1.32 20.91
CA GLU A 574 -29.59 -1.29 22.37
C GLU A 574 -28.19 -1.76 22.84
N GLY A 575 -27.47 -0.87 23.53
CA GLY A 575 -26.43 -1.23 24.50
C GLY A 575 -25.18 -1.95 23.98
N GLY A 576 -24.69 -1.74 22.76
CA GLY A 576 -23.44 -2.39 22.37
C GLY A 576 -22.82 -1.99 21.03
N ALA A 577 -21.64 -2.56 20.80
CA ALA A 577 -20.81 -2.40 19.61
C ALA A 577 -21.55 -2.67 18.30
N GLU A 578 -21.00 -2.11 17.21
CA GLU A 578 -21.43 -2.35 15.83
C GLU A 578 -21.46 -3.86 15.52
N PRO A 579 -22.53 -4.37 14.90
CA PRO A 579 -22.57 -5.78 14.50
C PRO A 579 -21.47 -6.08 13.49
N GLU A 580 -20.71 -7.15 13.71
CA GLU A 580 -19.64 -7.54 12.78
C GLU A 580 -20.18 -8.01 11.44
N GLU A 581 -21.31 -8.74 11.47
CA GLU A 581 -21.95 -9.31 10.30
C GLU A 581 -23.47 -9.40 10.52
N LEU A 582 -24.22 -9.11 9.46
CA LEU A 582 -25.68 -9.17 9.44
C LEU A 582 -26.15 -10.14 8.36
N GLU A 583 -27.27 -10.80 8.61
CA GLU A 583 -27.96 -11.65 7.66
C GLU A 583 -29.43 -11.31 7.60
N VAL A 584 -30.05 -11.59 6.45
CA VAL A 584 -31.47 -11.33 6.23
C VAL A 584 -32.21 -12.65 6.16
N LEU A 585 -33.20 -12.81 7.01
CA LEU A 585 -34.13 -13.93 7.02
C LEU A 585 -35.45 -13.48 6.40
N VAL A 586 -35.98 -14.26 5.47
CA VAL A 586 -37.28 -14.01 4.83
C VAL A 586 -38.25 -15.03 5.38
N GLU A 587 -39.37 -14.59 5.95
CA GLU A 587 -40.42 -15.51 6.45
C GLU A 587 -40.93 -16.43 5.34
N GLY A 588 -40.96 -17.74 5.63
CA GLY A 588 -41.51 -18.76 4.72
C GLY A 588 -40.53 -19.41 3.74
N ARG A 589 -39.21 -19.21 3.91
CA ARG A 589 -38.17 -19.93 3.15
C ARG A 589 -37.12 -20.61 4.03
#